data_AF-A0A7W0NPS1-F1
#
_entry.id   AF-A0A7W0NPS1-F1
#
_cell.length_a   1.000
_cell.length_b   1.000
_cell.length_c   1.000
_cell.angle_alpha   90.00
_cell.angle_beta   90.00
_cell.angle_gamma   90.00
#
_symmetry.space_group_name_H-M   'P 1'
#
loop_
_entity.id
_entity.type
_entity.pdbx_description
1 polymer ?
#
loop_
_entity_poly.entity_id
_entity_poly.type
_entity_poly.pdbx_seq_one_letter_code
_entity_poly.pdbx_strand_id
1 'polypeptide(L)' 'MHSRDQLLDAVWGYDSTPSTRTVDVHIAWLRQKLEANPKHPYFIQTVHGMGYRFSEK' A
#
# COMPACT_ATOMS: atom_id res chain seq x y z
N MET A 1 -8.54 -6.48 1.94
CA MET A 1 -7.65 -5.73 2.85
C MET A 1 -6.40 -6.56 2.99
N HIS A 2 -5.23 -5.93 2.93
CA HIS A 2 -3.94 -6.63 2.98
C HIS A 2 -3.01 -5.95 3.98
N SER A 3 -2.32 -6.75 4.78
CA SER A 3 -1.24 -6.27 5.64
C SER A 3 -0.01 -5.89 4.83
N ARG A 4 0.92 -5.17 5.46
CA ARG A 4 2.18 -4.78 4.81
C ARG A 4 3.01 -6.01 4.45
N ASP A 5 3.08 -7.00 5.33
CA ASP A 5 3.83 -8.23 5.09
C ASP A 5 3.22 -9.02 3.93
N GLN A 6 1.88 -9.13 3.88
CA GLN A 6 1.20 -9.77 2.74
C GLN A 6 1.47 -9.07 1.41
N LEU A 7 1.44 -7.73 1.40
CA LEU A 7 1.73 -6.96 0.19
C LEU A 7 3.20 -7.06 -0.21
N LEU A 8 4.10 -7.12 0.77
CA LEU A 8 5.53 -7.30 0.57
C LEU A 8 5.82 -8.65 -0.09
N ASP A 9 5.33 -9.74 0.52
CA ASP A 9 5.51 -11.11 0.01
C ASP A 9 4.86 -11.30 -1.37
N ALA A 10 3.66 -10.75 -1.59
CA ALA A 10 2.95 -10.96 -2.84
C ALA A 10 3.58 -10.23 -4.04
N VAL A 11 4.26 -9.11 -3.82
CA VAL A 11 4.80 -8.26 -4.91
C VAL A 11 6.30 -8.45 -5.08
N TRP A 12 7.05 -8.60 -3.98
CA TRP A 12 8.52 -8.71 -4.00
C TRP A 12 9.03 -10.11 -3.66
N GLY A 13 8.22 -10.96 -3.01
CA GLY A 13 8.60 -12.33 -2.66
C GLY A 13 9.49 -12.44 -1.41
N TYR A 14 9.67 -13.68 -0.95
CA TYR A 14 10.29 -14.02 0.34
C TYR A 14 11.82 -13.80 0.39
N ASP A 15 12.50 -13.81 -0.75
CA ASP A 15 13.96 -13.61 -0.87
C ASP A 15 14.37 -12.14 -0.99
N SER A 16 13.39 -11.24 -0.94
CA SER A 16 13.63 -9.82 -1.09
C SER A 16 14.01 -9.22 0.28
N THR A 17 15.06 -8.40 0.32
CA THR A 17 15.43 -7.56 1.48
C THR A 17 14.61 -6.27 1.71
N PRO A 18 13.55 -5.90 0.96
CA PRO A 18 12.75 -4.74 1.31
C PRO A 18 11.99 -4.98 2.62
N SER A 19 11.88 -3.93 3.42
CA SER A 19 11.06 -3.94 4.64
C SER A 19 9.62 -3.54 4.32
N THR A 20 8.73 -3.65 5.29
CA THR A 20 7.37 -3.08 5.24
C THR A 20 7.35 -1.57 4.91
N ARG A 21 8.46 -0.85 5.12
CA ARG A 21 8.64 0.55 4.70
C ARG A 21 8.63 0.71 3.17
N THR A 22 9.12 -0.29 2.42
CA THR A 22 9.09 -0.30 0.96
C THR A 22 7.66 -0.29 0.45
N VAL A 23 6.76 -1.03 1.11
CA VAL A 23 5.32 -1.01 0.81
C VAL A 23 4.76 0.41 0.98
N ASP A 24 5.07 1.08 2.10
CA ASP A 24 4.57 2.43 2.36
C ASP A 24 5.01 3.44 1.26
N VAL A 25 6.26 3.37 0.80
CA VAL A 25 6.80 4.23 -0.27
C VAL A 25 6.06 4.00 -1.59
N HIS A 26 5.87 2.74 -1.97
CA HIS A 26 5.20 2.42 -3.23
C HIS A 26 3.70 2.76 -3.16
N ILE A 27 3.04 2.60 -2.01
CA ILE A 27 1.67 3.06 -1.81
C ILE A 27 1.58 4.59 -1.93
N ALA A 28 2.54 5.34 -1.41
CA ALA A 28 2.58 6.79 -1.56
C ALA A 28 2.69 7.20 -3.04
N TRP A 29 3.55 6.52 -3.81
CA TRP A 29 3.65 6.75 -5.26
C TRP A 29 2.39 6.36 -6.03
N LEU A 30 1.76 5.24 -5.69
CA LEU A 30 0.49 4.84 -6.30
C LEU A 30 -0.59 5.88 -6.03
N ARG A 31 -0.70 6.39 -4.80
CA ARG A 31 -1.64 7.46 -4.48
C ARG A 31 -1.39 8.73 -5.27
N GLN A 32 -0.14 9.12 -5.48
CA GLN A 32 0.20 10.27 -6.32
C GLN A 32 -0.27 10.12 -7.78
N LYS A 33 -0.32 8.88 -8.30
CA LYS A 33 -0.72 8.60 -9.67
C LYS A 33 -2.21 8.33 -9.84
N LEU A 34 -2.86 7.74 -8.84
CA LEU A 34 -4.24 7.24 -8.94
C LEU A 34 -5.27 8.13 -8.25
N GLU A 35 -4.89 8.84 -7.18
CA GLU A 35 -5.84 9.61 -6.37
C GLU A 35 -5.93 11.04 -6.89
N ALA A 36 -7.15 11.60 -6.90
CA ALA A 36 -7.34 13.03 -7.15
C ALA A 36 -6.68 13.90 -6.07
N ASN A 37 -6.66 13.42 -4.81
CA ASN A 37 -5.95 14.04 -3.71
C ASN A 37 -5.23 12.97 -2.86
N PRO A 38 -3.90 12.82 -2.95
CA PRO A 38 -3.15 11.81 -2.21
C PRO A 38 -3.25 11.92 -0.68
N LYS A 39 -3.57 13.11 -0.14
CA LYS A 39 -3.77 13.33 1.29
C LYS A 39 -5.14 12.85 1.78
N HIS A 40 -6.10 12.73 0.87
CA HIS A 40 -7.45 12.22 1.12
C HIS A 40 -7.77 11.09 0.13
N PRO A 41 -7.08 9.94 0.24
CA PRO A 41 -7.17 8.87 -0.73
C PRO A 41 -8.54 8.17 -0.67
N TYR A 42 -9.14 7.95 -1.84
CA TYR A 42 -10.40 7.22 -2.01
C TYR A 42 -10.13 5.75 -2.31
N PHE A 43 -9.26 5.46 -3.28
CA PHE A 43 -9.01 4.10 -3.76
C PHE A 43 -8.15 3.30 -2.79
N ILE A 44 -7.01 3.83 -2.36
CA ILE A 44 -6.07 3.11 -1.49
C ILE A 44 -6.14 3.70 -0.09
N GLN A 45 -6.87 3.05 0.81
CA GLN A 45 -7.11 3.53 2.18
C GLN A 45 -6.14 2.91 3.18
N THR A 46 -5.65 3.71 4.13
CA THR A 46 -4.83 3.22 5.25
C THR A 46 -5.76 2.73 6.36
N VAL A 47 -5.59 1.48 6.78
CA VAL A 47 -6.20 0.94 8.00
C VAL A 47 -5.09 0.87 9.06
N HIS A 48 -5.15 1.77 10.05
CA HIS A 48 -4.10 1.88 11.07
C HIS A 48 -3.89 0.56 11.81
N GLY A 49 -2.62 0.17 12.02
CA GLY A 49 -2.25 -1.11 12.63
C GLY A 49 -2.49 -2.36 11.78
N MET A 50 -3.15 -2.22 10.62
CA MET A 50 -3.67 -3.34 9.84
C MET A 50 -3.10 -3.41 8.43
N GLY A 51 -2.88 -2.26 7.76
CA GLY A 51 -2.30 -2.22 6.42
C GLY A 51 -3.13 -1.34 5.46
N TYR A 52 -3.40 -1.86 4.26
CA TYR A 52 -4.07 -1.12 3.20
C TYR A 52 -5.31 -1.85 2.67
N ARG A 53 -6.32 -1.06 2.30
CA ARG A 53 -7.54 -1.54 1.66
C ARG A 53 -7.72 -0.82 0.33
N PHE A 54 -7.93 -1.59 -0.73
CA PHE A 54 -8.40 -1.05 -1.99
C PHE A 54 -9.93 -0.95 -1.97
N SER A 55 -10.47 0.18 -2.45
CA SER A 55 -11.90 0.41 -2.61
C SER A 55 -12.16 0.77 -4.06
N GLU A 56 -13.10 0.08 -4.69
CA GLU A 56 -13.57 0.42 -6.03
C GLU A 56 -14.78 1.36 -5.94
N LYS A 57 -14.95 2.16 -6.98
CA LYS A 57 -16.01 3.14 -7.10
C LYS A 57 -17.32 2.49 -7.54
#